data_AF-E5YAA7-F1
#
_entry.id   AF-E5YAA7-F1
#
_cell.length_a   1.000
_cell.length_b   1.000
_cell.length_c   1.000
_cell.angle_alpha   90.00
_cell.angle_beta   90.00
_cell.angle_gamma   90.00
#
_symmetry.space_group_name_H-M   'P 1'
#
loop_
_entity.id
_entity.type
_entity.pdbx_description
1 polymer ?
#
loop_
_entity_poly.entity_id
_entity_poly.type
_entity_poly.pdbx_seq_one_letter_code
_entity_poly.pdbx_strand_id
1 'polypeptide(L)'
;MSIMRSILCLTPSSLAFVLGGAHFWRAGQYPFSVGCMLFALLVWRREAWIRQVTLVLLPLLAARWVWAAAQFVQIRMFMEQPWMRLACILLGVSLFTATAALLLEGKTGDAWYARGRKRALMRTAAFFGTIAILTPLLFVAPQVFLTERFLPGWAPLHILLAGFWASWVASRLGDRDAAPRTRLFIWRLFSVAFFVQLALGLAGYGLFLMTGNLHLPVPGMILAAPLYRGGGLFMPILFGVSVLLAGAAWCSHLCYFGVWDTVAASGRKAVPPPRWMSRLRPVFFGLMLAVPAVLRLSGAPTGVAVALGLALGLLLLPVAVLLSRRYGSACYCLAVCPLGLVANWLGKIAPWRIRRTDACMHCLACIRVCRYGALTPERLKEGRPGPGCTLCRDCLSVCRHGGLAVTLYGKTCGAAESSFVVLLSIMHTVFLAVARV
;
A
#
# COMPACT_ATOMS: atom_id res chain seq x y z
N MET A 1 31.61 -19.54 -10.40
CA MET A 1 30.63 -20.66 -10.47
C MET A 1 30.29 -20.94 -11.92
N SER A 2 30.34 -22.20 -12.35
CA SER A 2 29.95 -22.56 -13.72
C SER A 2 28.46 -22.27 -13.96
N ILE A 3 28.15 -21.64 -15.09
CA ILE A 3 26.78 -21.35 -15.55
C ILE A 3 25.93 -22.64 -15.53
N MET A 4 26.53 -23.77 -15.88
CA MET A 4 25.90 -25.09 -15.90
C MET A 4 25.35 -25.52 -14.53
N ARG A 5 26.08 -25.28 -13.43
CA ARG A 5 25.60 -25.59 -12.07
C ARG A 5 24.39 -24.73 -11.68
N SER A 6 24.33 -23.49 -12.15
CA SER A 6 23.20 -22.60 -11.87
C SER A 6 21.97 -23.03 -12.65
N ILE A 7 22.13 -23.41 -13.93
CA ILE A 7 21.02 -23.93 -14.75
C ILE A 7 20.44 -25.20 -14.11
N LEU A 8 21.30 -26.16 -13.73
CA LEU A 8 20.87 -27.40 -13.07
C LEU A 8 20.13 -27.16 -11.74
N CYS A 9 20.43 -26.08 -11.04
CA CYS A 9 19.74 -25.69 -9.80
C CYS A 9 18.36 -25.08 -10.06
N LEU A 10 18.19 -24.32 -11.16
CA LEU A 10 16.98 -23.54 -11.44
C LEU A 10 15.95 -24.31 -12.26
N THR A 11 16.39 -25.18 -13.17
CA THR A 11 15.51 -25.96 -14.04
C THR A 11 14.47 -26.78 -13.26
N PRO A 12 14.81 -27.47 -12.15
CA PRO A 12 13.83 -28.21 -11.37
C PRO A 12 12.72 -27.30 -10.79
N SER A 13 13.10 -26.13 -10.28
CA SER A 13 12.13 -25.14 -9.76
C SER A 13 11.23 -24.60 -10.87
N SER A 14 11.78 -24.27 -12.03
CA SER A 14 11.03 -23.83 -13.20
C SER A 14 10.05 -24.91 -13.67
N LEU A 15 10.51 -26.17 -13.76
CA LEU A 15 9.69 -27.29 -14.21
C LEU A 15 8.57 -27.61 -13.20
N ALA A 16 8.85 -27.55 -11.90
CA ALA A 16 7.84 -27.75 -10.86
C ALA A 16 6.68 -26.76 -10.99
N PHE A 17 6.98 -25.48 -11.28
CA PHE A 17 5.94 -24.50 -11.58
C PHE A 17 5.21 -24.78 -12.89
N VAL A 18 5.90 -25.25 -13.95
CA VAL A 18 5.24 -25.66 -15.20
C VAL A 18 4.22 -26.77 -14.96
N LEU A 19 4.62 -27.81 -14.21
CA LEU A 19 3.73 -28.91 -13.83
C LEU A 19 2.55 -28.43 -12.98
N GLY A 20 2.81 -27.55 -12.01
CA GLY A 20 1.76 -26.92 -11.21
C GLY A 20 0.76 -26.13 -12.07
N GLY A 21 1.25 -25.37 -13.05
CA GLY A 21 0.38 -24.62 -13.96
C GLY A 21 -0.48 -25.51 -14.84
N ALA A 22 0.07 -26.62 -15.35
CA ALA A 22 -0.69 -27.61 -16.11
C ALA A 22 -1.81 -28.24 -15.25
N HIS A 23 -1.52 -28.55 -13.98
CA HIS A 23 -2.51 -29.05 -13.02
C HIS A 23 -3.64 -28.05 -12.79
N PHE A 24 -3.33 -26.79 -12.48
CA PHE A 24 -4.34 -25.76 -12.25
C PHE A 24 -5.16 -25.45 -13.50
N TRP A 25 -4.53 -25.47 -14.69
CA TRP A 25 -5.23 -25.31 -15.95
C TRP A 25 -6.27 -26.41 -16.17
N ARG A 26 -5.87 -27.68 -15.97
CA ARG A 26 -6.76 -28.83 -16.08
C ARG A 26 -7.89 -28.81 -15.04
N ALA A 27 -7.65 -28.24 -13.87
CA ALA A 27 -8.64 -28.07 -12.81
C ALA A 27 -9.58 -26.86 -13.02
N GLY A 28 -9.49 -26.13 -14.15
CA GLY A 28 -10.28 -24.93 -14.40
C GLY A 28 -9.88 -23.71 -13.56
N GLN A 29 -8.76 -23.80 -12.83
CA GLN A 29 -8.24 -22.76 -11.94
C GLN A 29 -7.22 -21.86 -12.67
N TYR A 30 -7.65 -21.23 -13.76
CA TYR A 30 -6.79 -20.45 -14.67
C TYR A 30 -5.89 -19.40 -13.99
N PRO A 31 -6.35 -18.62 -12.99
CA PRO A 31 -5.51 -17.63 -12.32
C PRO A 31 -4.26 -18.22 -11.66
N PHE A 32 -4.39 -19.40 -11.04
CA PHE A 32 -3.29 -20.10 -10.41
C PHE A 32 -2.33 -20.68 -11.45
N SER A 33 -2.85 -21.12 -12.61
CA SER A 33 -2.01 -21.54 -13.73
C SER A 33 -1.13 -20.40 -14.25
N VAL A 34 -1.71 -19.22 -14.47
CA VAL A 34 -0.96 -18.02 -14.88
C VAL A 34 0.07 -17.65 -13.83
N GLY A 35 -0.28 -17.70 -12.54
CA GLY A 35 0.66 -17.46 -11.44
C GLY A 35 1.85 -18.43 -11.45
N CYS A 36 1.59 -19.71 -11.66
CA CYS A 36 2.64 -20.71 -11.81
C CYS A 36 3.54 -20.43 -13.02
N MET A 37 2.98 -20.11 -14.19
CA MET A 37 3.77 -19.78 -15.39
C MET A 37 4.65 -18.55 -15.15
N LEU A 38 4.11 -17.53 -14.48
CA LEU A 38 4.87 -16.35 -14.11
C LEU A 38 6.08 -16.71 -13.23
N PHE A 39 5.89 -17.55 -12.21
CA PHE A 39 7.00 -18.00 -11.36
C PHE A 39 7.99 -18.92 -12.08
N ALA A 40 7.54 -19.76 -13.02
CA ALA A 40 8.43 -20.54 -13.87
C ALA A 40 9.43 -19.64 -14.61
N LEU A 41 8.97 -18.47 -15.09
CA LEU A 41 9.83 -17.47 -15.74
C LEU A 41 10.66 -16.66 -14.73
N LEU A 42 10.07 -16.27 -13.60
CA LEU A 42 10.74 -15.43 -12.60
C LEU A 42 11.90 -16.11 -11.89
N VAL A 43 11.87 -17.45 -11.73
CA VAL A 43 12.97 -18.22 -11.13
C VAL A 43 14.32 -17.90 -11.81
N TRP A 44 14.32 -17.59 -13.11
CA TRP A 44 15.52 -17.23 -13.87
C TRP A 44 16.04 -15.81 -13.63
N ARG A 45 15.32 -14.98 -12.87
CA ARG A 45 15.81 -13.66 -12.45
C ARG A 45 16.79 -13.83 -11.30
N ARG A 46 17.76 -12.91 -11.18
CA ARG A 46 18.82 -12.95 -10.14
C ARG A 46 18.47 -12.17 -8.86
N GLU A 47 17.19 -11.92 -8.62
CA GLU A 47 16.71 -11.07 -7.53
C GLU A 47 16.49 -11.87 -6.23
N ALA A 48 17.14 -11.49 -5.14
CA ALA A 48 17.10 -12.18 -3.85
C ALA A 48 15.70 -12.45 -3.28
N TRP A 49 14.77 -11.51 -3.47
CA TRP A 49 13.40 -11.66 -2.98
C TRP A 49 12.61 -12.74 -3.74
N ILE A 50 12.93 -12.99 -5.02
CA ILE A 50 12.26 -14.04 -5.81
C ILE A 50 12.59 -15.40 -5.22
N ARG A 51 13.86 -15.64 -4.88
CA ARG A 51 14.28 -16.85 -4.16
C ARG A 51 13.46 -17.07 -2.90
N GLN A 52 13.32 -16.04 -2.05
CA GLN A 52 12.57 -16.14 -0.80
C GLN A 52 11.10 -16.48 -1.04
N VAL A 53 10.45 -15.85 -2.03
CA VAL A 53 9.07 -16.17 -2.40
C VAL A 53 8.95 -17.59 -2.95
N THR A 54 9.85 -18.00 -3.85
CA THR A 54 9.87 -19.34 -4.44
C THR A 54 10.09 -20.43 -3.38
N LEU A 55 10.96 -20.19 -2.39
CA LEU A 55 11.19 -21.11 -1.27
C LEU A 55 9.96 -21.31 -0.37
N VAL A 56 8.99 -20.39 -0.41
CA VAL A 56 7.69 -20.56 0.25
C VAL A 56 6.69 -21.23 -0.69
N LEU A 57 6.65 -20.83 -1.97
CA LEU A 57 5.67 -21.33 -2.93
C LEU A 57 5.88 -22.79 -3.33
N LEU A 58 7.13 -23.26 -3.46
CA LEU A 58 7.40 -24.64 -3.85
C LEU A 58 6.91 -25.65 -2.79
N PRO A 59 7.18 -25.49 -1.48
CA PRO A 59 6.57 -26.34 -0.45
C PRO A 59 5.05 -26.31 -0.45
N LEU A 60 4.43 -25.14 -0.65
CA LEU A 60 2.97 -25.03 -0.77
C LEU A 60 2.43 -25.79 -1.99
N LEU A 61 3.15 -25.74 -3.12
CA LEU A 61 2.79 -26.49 -4.32
C LEU A 61 2.98 -28.00 -4.10
N ALA A 62 4.04 -28.42 -3.41
CA ALA A 62 4.26 -29.82 -3.04
C ALA A 62 3.12 -30.35 -2.14
N ALA A 63 2.70 -29.57 -1.13
CA ALA A 63 1.56 -29.89 -0.29
C ALA A 63 0.25 -29.96 -1.09
N ARG A 64 0.05 -29.06 -2.08
CA ARG A 64 -1.10 -29.10 -2.99
C ARG A 64 -1.15 -30.39 -3.81
N TRP A 65 0.00 -30.94 -4.22
CA TRP A 65 0.09 -32.23 -4.89
C TRP A 65 -0.28 -33.41 -3.96
N VAL A 66 0.16 -33.38 -2.70
CA VAL A 66 -0.26 -34.39 -1.70
C VAL A 66 -1.77 -34.35 -1.50
N TRP A 67 -2.34 -33.15 -1.36
CA TRP A 67 -3.78 -32.97 -1.23
C TRP A 67 -4.54 -33.50 -2.46
N ALA A 68 -4.05 -33.20 -3.68
CA ALA A 68 -4.62 -33.74 -4.91
C ALA A 68 -4.56 -35.27 -4.95
N ALA A 69 -3.43 -35.85 -4.52
CA ALA A 69 -3.25 -37.30 -4.46
C ALA A 69 -4.28 -37.93 -3.53
N ALA A 70 -4.44 -37.41 -2.32
CA ALA A 70 -5.42 -37.90 -1.36
C ALA A 70 -6.85 -37.86 -1.94
N GLN A 71 -7.25 -36.72 -2.52
CA GLN A 71 -8.59 -36.57 -3.12
C GLN A 71 -8.84 -37.57 -4.26
N PHE A 72 -7.92 -37.68 -5.22
CA PHE A 72 -8.14 -38.56 -6.37
C PHE A 72 -8.01 -40.04 -6.02
N VAL A 73 -7.17 -40.41 -5.04
CA VAL A 73 -7.09 -41.78 -4.54
C VAL A 73 -8.39 -42.16 -3.85
N GLN A 74 -8.94 -41.31 -2.98
CA GLN A 74 -10.23 -41.55 -2.34
C GLN A 74 -11.36 -41.74 -3.36
N ILE A 75 -11.44 -40.88 -4.38
CA ILE A 75 -12.44 -41.00 -5.45
C ILE A 75 -12.29 -42.33 -6.20
N ARG A 76 -11.05 -42.74 -6.52
CA ARG A 76 -10.82 -44.02 -7.23
C ARG A 76 -11.11 -45.24 -6.37
N MET A 77 -10.79 -45.20 -5.08
CA MET A 77 -11.16 -46.27 -4.14
C MET A 77 -12.68 -46.41 -4.06
N PHE A 78 -13.41 -45.30 -3.98
CA PHE A 78 -14.87 -45.30 -3.98
C PHE A 78 -15.47 -45.86 -5.28
N MET A 79 -14.82 -45.63 -6.42
CA MET A 79 -15.22 -46.16 -7.72
C MET A 79 -14.61 -47.55 -8.04
N GLU A 80 -13.96 -48.21 -7.09
CA GLU A 80 -13.26 -49.50 -7.26
C GLU A 80 -12.25 -49.53 -8.43
N GLN A 81 -11.62 -48.39 -8.73
CA GLN A 81 -10.63 -48.26 -9.79
C GLN A 81 -9.18 -48.39 -9.29
N PRO A 82 -8.24 -48.87 -10.12
CA PRO A 82 -6.82 -48.88 -9.78
C PRO A 82 -6.27 -47.48 -9.46
N TRP A 83 -5.75 -47.30 -8.24
CA TRP A 83 -5.30 -46.00 -7.73
C TRP A 83 -3.79 -45.92 -7.46
N MET A 84 -3.10 -47.06 -7.28
CA MET A 84 -1.68 -47.12 -6.92
C MET A 84 -0.78 -46.34 -7.89
N ARG A 85 -0.95 -46.53 -9.21
CA ARG A 85 -0.18 -45.81 -10.24
C ARG A 85 -0.35 -44.30 -10.12
N LEU A 86 -1.59 -43.84 -9.86
CA LEU A 86 -1.89 -42.42 -9.71
C LEU A 86 -1.21 -41.85 -8.46
N ALA A 87 -1.30 -42.57 -7.33
CA ALA A 87 -0.67 -42.17 -6.07
C ALA A 87 0.85 -42.01 -6.24
N CYS A 88 1.52 -43.01 -6.85
CA CYS A 88 2.96 -42.96 -7.10
C CYS A 88 3.35 -41.76 -8.00
N ILE A 89 2.57 -41.46 -9.04
CA ILE A 89 2.84 -40.31 -9.91
C ILE A 89 2.72 -38.99 -9.14
N LEU A 90 1.60 -38.77 -8.44
CA LEU A 90 1.35 -37.48 -7.78
C LEU A 90 2.27 -37.24 -6.58
N LEU A 91 2.55 -38.28 -5.79
CA LEU A 91 3.53 -38.20 -4.71
C LEU A 91 4.95 -38.04 -5.24
N GLY A 92 5.29 -38.66 -6.37
CA GLY A 92 6.56 -38.44 -7.07
C GLY A 92 6.73 -36.99 -7.53
N VAL A 93 5.69 -36.38 -8.11
CA VAL A 93 5.70 -34.96 -8.49
C VAL A 93 5.79 -34.05 -7.26
N SER A 94 5.13 -34.42 -6.15
CA SER A 94 5.26 -33.70 -4.87
C SER A 94 6.70 -33.75 -4.34
N LEU A 95 7.32 -34.94 -4.32
CA LEU A 95 8.71 -35.12 -3.90
C LEU A 95 9.67 -34.34 -4.79
N PHE A 96 9.48 -34.39 -6.12
CA PHE A 96 10.24 -33.58 -7.06
C PHE A 96 10.12 -32.07 -6.79
N THR A 97 8.92 -31.60 -6.47
CA THR A 97 8.69 -30.19 -6.13
C THR A 97 9.38 -29.80 -4.82
N ALA A 98 9.38 -30.69 -3.82
CA ALA A 98 10.08 -30.49 -2.55
C ALA A 98 11.61 -30.49 -2.73
N THR A 99 12.16 -31.41 -3.52
CA THR A 99 13.61 -31.44 -3.79
C THR A 99 14.07 -30.23 -4.59
N ALA A 100 13.24 -29.71 -5.51
CA ALA A 100 13.51 -28.46 -6.21
C ALA A 100 13.67 -27.27 -5.24
N ALA A 101 12.88 -27.22 -4.16
CA ALA A 101 13.02 -26.20 -3.12
C ALA A 101 14.34 -26.33 -2.35
N LEU A 102 14.70 -27.56 -1.95
CA LEU A 102 15.97 -27.84 -1.24
C LEU A 102 17.20 -27.48 -2.09
N LEU A 103 17.17 -27.74 -3.39
CA LEU A 103 18.23 -27.32 -4.32
C LEU A 103 18.40 -25.80 -4.33
N LEU A 104 17.30 -25.05 -4.31
CA LEU A 104 17.29 -23.59 -4.32
C LEU A 104 17.77 -22.97 -2.99
N GLU A 105 17.60 -23.69 -1.88
CA GLU A 105 18.11 -23.31 -0.56
C GLU A 105 19.64 -23.43 -0.49
N GLY A 106 20.24 -24.32 -1.28
CA GLY A 106 21.68 -24.53 -1.31
C GLY A 106 22.51 -23.30 -1.73
N LYS A 107 23.83 -23.41 -1.55
CA LYS A 107 24.83 -22.36 -1.86
C LYS A 107 24.75 -21.86 -3.32
N THR A 108 24.39 -22.74 -4.25
CA THR A 108 24.23 -22.40 -5.67
C THR A 108 23.09 -21.42 -5.89
N GLY A 109 21.94 -21.64 -5.25
CA GLY A 109 20.83 -20.69 -5.26
C GLY A 109 21.23 -19.36 -4.61
N ASP A 110 21.84 -19.40 -3.43
CA ASP A 110 22.26 -18.16 -2.74
C ASP A 110 23.18 -17.27 -3.59
N ALA A 111 24.14 -17.89 -4.30
CA ALA A 111 25.05 -17.19 -5.18
C ALA A 111 24.38 -16.64 -6.45
N TRP A 112 23.39 -17.34 -7.02
CA TRP A 112 22.63 -16.85 -8.18
C TRP A 112 21.79 -15.62 -7.84
N TYR A 113 21.08 -15.65 -6.71
CA TYR A 113 20.16 -14.60 -6.29
C TYR A 113 20.85 -13.48 -5.49
N ALA A 114 21.95 -12.94 -6.04
CA ALA A 114 22.76 -11.95 -5.36
C ALA A 114 22.19 -10.52 -5.37
N ARG A 115 21.31 -10.17 -6.32
CA ARG A 115 20.81 -8.79 -6.49
C ARG A 115 19.78 -8.43 -5.43
N GLY A 116 19.93 -7.24 -4.86
CA GLY A 116 18.92 -6.67 -3.96
C GLY A 116 18.82 -7.32 -2.58
N ARG A 117 19.81 -8.12 -2.14
CA ARG A 117 19.80 -8.85 -0.84
C ARG A 117 19.41 -7.98 0.35
N LYS A 118 19.97 -6.77 0.47
CA LYS A 118 19.66 -5.82 1.56
C LYS A 118 18.17 -5.47 1.69
N ARG A 119 17.41 -5.55 0.59
CA ARG A 119 15.98 -5.21 0.53
C ARG A 119 15.08 -6.42 0.33
N ALA A 120 15.65 -7.62 0.24
CA ALA A 120 14.91 -8.83 -0.12
C ALA A 120 13.77 -9.11 0.88
N LEU A 121 14.09 -9.07 2.18
CA LEU A 121 13.12 -9.32 3.24
C LEU A 121 11.96 -8.31 3.20
N MET A 122 12.24 -7.02 2.97
CA MET A 122 11.19 -6.00 2.85
C MET A 122 10.24 -6.29 1.67
N ARG A 123 10.80 -6.67 0.52
CA ARG A 123 10.02 -6.98 -0.69
C ARG A 123 9.15 -8.22 -0.48
N THR A 124 9.72 -9.27 0.11
CA THR A 124 9.02 -10.51 0.44
C THR A 124 7.92 -10.28 1.47
N ALA A 125 8.19 -9.51 2.53
CA ALA A 125 7.21 -9.15 3.55
C ALA A 125 6.06 -8.30 2.96
N ALA A 126 6.35 -7.36 2.06
CA ALA A 126 5.31 -6.58 1.38
C ALA A 126 4.46 -7.45 0.43
N PHE A 127 5.09 -8.39 -0.29
CA PHE A 127 4.41 -9.33 -1.17
C PHE A 127 3.43 -10.21 -0.38
N PHE A 128 3.92 -10.97 0.61
CA PHE A 128 3.06 -11.87 1.40
C PHE A 128 2.11 -11.13 2.32
N GLY A 129 2.52 -10.00 2.91
CA GLY A 129 1.64 -9.19 3.74
C GLY A 129 0.44 -8.62 2.97
N THR A 130 0.64 -8.24 1.71
CA THR A 130 -0.46 -7.82 0.83
C THR A 130 -1.39 -8.98 0.50
N ILE A 131 -0.84 -10.14 0.12
CA ILE A 131 -1.63 -11.34 -0.18
C ILE A 131 -2.43 -11.78 1.05
N ALA A 132 -1.82 -11.77 2.24
CA ALA A 132 -2.45 -12.17 3.49
C ALA A 132 -3.64 -11.27 3.86
N ILE A 133 -3.57 -9.97 3.60
CA ILE A 133 -4.69 -9.05 3.85
C ILE A 133 -5.79 -9.17 2.80
N LEU A 134 -5.43 -9.35 1.52
CA LEU A 134 -6.42 -9.40 0.44
C LEU A 134 -7.12 -10.75 0.31
N THR A 135 -6.46 -11.87 0.64
CA THR A 135 -7.02 -13.22 0.45
C THR A 135 -8.33 -13.46 1.21
N PRO A 136 -8.47 -13.09 2.50
CA PRO A 136 -9.75 -13.23 3.21
C PRO A 136 -10.92 -12.50 2.54
N LEU A 137 -10.65 -11.40 1.83
CA LEU A 137 -11.69 -10.64 1.13
C LEU A 137 -12.28 -11.42 -0.06
N LEU A 138 -11.59 -12.42 -0.61
CA LEU A 138 -12.16 -13.32 -1.62
C LEU A 138 -13.38 -14.07 -1.10
N PHE A 139 -13.36 -14.45 0.18
CA PHE A 139 -14.39 -15.28 0.79
C PHE A 139 -15.51 -14.44 1.41
N VAL A 140 -15.19 -13.25 1.91
CA VAL A 140 -16.15 -12.39 2.62
C VAL A 140 -16.83 -11.38 1.70
N ALA A 141 -16.08 -10.83 0.73
CA ALA A 141 -16.58 -9.77 -0.15
C ALA A 141 -15.87 -9.79 -1.51
N PRO A 142 -16.00 -10.86 -2.34
CA PRO A 142 -15.31 -11.00 -3.62
C PRO A 142 -15.56 -9.82 -4.57
N GLN A 143 -16.74 -9.19 -4.48
CA GLN A 143 -17.11 -7.99 -5.22
C GLN A 143 -16.24 -6.77 -4.91
N VAL A 144 -15.31 -6.82 -3.95
CA VAL A 144 -14.29 -5.77 -3.72
C VAL A 144 -13.10 -5.87 -4.66
N PHE A 145 -13.04 -6.85 -5.57
CA PHE A 145 -12.05 -6.93 -6.66
C PHE A 145 -12.69 -6.58 -8.01
N LEU A 146 -12.06 -5.72 -8.80
CA LEU A 146 -12.67 -5.17 -10.01
C LEU A 146 -12.64 -6.23 -11.10
N THR A 147 -11.53 -6.96 -11.15
CA THR A 147 -11.37 -8.18 -11.94
C THR A 147 -12.46 -9.20 -11.66
N GLU A 148 -12.91 -9.36 -10.42
CA GLU A 148 -13.97 -10.32 -10.09
C GLU A 148 -15.33 -9.89 -10.66
N ARG A 149 -15.57 -8.57 -10.77
CA ARG A 149 -16.78 -8.03 -11.39
C ARG A 149 -16.80 -8.21 -12.91
N PHE A 150 -15.64 -8.06 -13.56
CA PHE A 150 -15.52 -8.20 -15.02
C PHE A 150 -15.26 -9.63 -15.49
N LEU A 151 -14.52 -10.41 -14.69
CA LEU A 151 -14.03 -11.76 -14.97
C LEU A 151 -14.14 -12.59 -13.68
N PRO A 152 -15.33 -13.16 -13.39
CA PRO A 152 -15.54 -13.99 -12.21
C PRO A 152 -14.51 -15.12 -12.10
N GLY A 153 -14.00 -15.35 -10.89
CA GLY A 153 -12.95 -16.31 -10.59
C GLY A 153 -11.51 -15.78 -10.74
N TRP A 154 -11.28 -14.59 -11.32
CA TRP A 154 -9.93 -14.07 -11.59
C TRP A 154 -9.31 -13.23 -10.47
N ALA A 155 -10.02 -12.98 -9.37
CA ALA A 155 -9.46 -12.25 -8.23
C ALA A 155 -8.13 -12.79 -7.67
N PRO A 156 -7.83 -14.11 -7.64
CA PRO A 156 -6.51 -14.58 -7.19
C PRO A 156 -5.34 -14.01 -8.01
N LEU A 157 -5.51 -13.83 -9.33
CA LEU A 157 -4.48 -13.19 -10.16
C LEU A 157 -4.33 -11.71 -9.82
N HIS A 158 -5.43 -11.01 -9.55
CA HIS A 158 -5.38 -9.62 -9.09
C HIS A 158 -4.62 -9.50 -7.76
N ILE A 159 -4.88 -10.37 -6.80
CA ILE A 159 -4.15 -10.41 -5.52
C ILE A 159 -2.66 -10.69 -5.73
N LEU A 160 -2.33 -11.60 -6.65
CA LEU A 160 -0.95 -11.89 -7.00
C LEU A 160 -0.24 -10.65 -7.60
N LEU A 161 -0.88 -9.98 -8.56
CA LEU A 161 -0.37 -8.75 -9.18
C LEU A 161 -0.24 -7.61 -8.16
N ALA A 162 -1.17 -7.51 -7.22
CA ALA A 162 -1.08 -6.59 -6.09
C ALA A 162 0.16 -6.91 -5.22
N GLY A 163 0.42 -8.19 -4.91
CA GLY A 163 1.66 -8.60 -4.23
C GLY A 163 2.92 -8.14 -4.95
N PHE A 164 2.99 -8.31 -6.28
CA PHE A 164 4.11 -7.81 -7.10
C PHE A 164 4.25 -6.29 -7.04
N TRP A 165 3.13 -5.57 -7.11
CA TRP A 165 3.10 -4.11 -6.96
C TRP A 165 3.66 -3.70 -5.59
N ALA A 166 3.20 -4.31 -4.49
CA ALA A 166 3.69 -4.03 -3.14
C ALA A 166 5.20 -4.29 -3.00
N SER A 167 5.71 -5.38 -3.59
CA SER A 167 7.15 -5.70 -3.62
C SER A 167 7.95 -4.62 -4.36
N TRP A 168 7.45 -4.11 -5.48
CA TRP A 168 8.10 -3.02 -6.22
C TRP A 168 8.08 -1.71 -5.42
N VAL A 169 6.94 -1.34 -4.85
CA VAL A 169 6.78 -0.13 -4.03
C VAL A 169 7.73 -0.18 -2.82
N ALA A 170 7.79 -1.31 -2.11
CA ALA A 170 8.68 -1.48 -0.95
C ALA A 170 10.16 -1.32 -1.32
N SER A 171 10.58 -1.87 -2.47
CA SER A 171 11.95 -1.74 -2.96
C SER A 171 12.35 -0.28 -3.21
N ARG A 172 11.43 0.49 -3.82
CA ARG A 172 11.66 1.88 -4.23
C ARG A 172 11.50 2.88 -3.09
N LEU A 173 10.58 2.65 -2.14
CA LEU A 173 10.43 3.46 -0.93
C LEU A 173 11.53 3.19 0.11
N GLY A 174 12.06 1.96 0.14
CA GLY A 174 13.22 1.60 0.96
C GLY A 174 14.53 2.19 0.45
N ASP A 175 14.55 2.69 -0.78
CA ASP A 175 15.64 3.44 -1.36
C ASP A 175 15.48 4.93 -1.04
N ARG A 176 16.29 5.48 -0.15
CA ARG A 176 16.13 6.88 0.29
C ARG A 176 16.24 7.87 -0.88
N ASP A 177 17.04 7.59 -1.90
CA ASP A 177 17.22 8.49 -3.04
C ASP A 177 16.00 8.48 -3.97
N ALA A 178 15.38 7.31 -4.16
CA ALA A 178 14.18 7.19 -5.00
C ALA A 178 12.89 7.50 -4.26
N ALA A 179 12.86 7.39 -2.93
CA ALA A 179 11.66 7.44 -2.11
C ALA A 179 10.78 8.67 -2.37
N PRO A 180 11.28 9.92 -2.44
CA PRO A 180 10.41 11.08 -2.68
C PRO A 180 9.70 11.03 -4.04
N ARG A 181 10.43 10.63 -5.10
CA ARG A 181 9.88 10.53 -6.46
C ARG A 181 8.86 9.40 -6.55
N THR A 182 9.20 8.23 -6.00
CA THR A 182 8.31 7.08 -5.97
C THR A 182 7.07 7.36 -5.14
N ARG A 183 7.20 7.97 -3.96
CA ARG A 183 6.08 8.38 -3.11
C ARG A 183 5.11 9.25 -3.89
N LEU A 184 5.59 10.30 -4.57
CA LEU A 184 4.71 11.15 -5.38
C LEU A 184 4.07 10.39 -6.53
N PHE A 185 4.80 9.50 -7.20
CA PHE A 185 4.27 8.68 -8.30
C PHE A 185 3.14 7.76 -7.84
N ILE A 186 3.36 6.92 -6.82
CA ILE A 186 2.36 5.97 -6.33
C ILE A 186 1.15 6.70 -5.74
N TRP A 187 1.38 7.85 -5.11
CA TRP A 187 0.32 8.65 -4.50
C TRP A 187 -0.56 9.32 -5.57
N ARG A 188 0.04 9.78 -6.69
CA ARG A 188 -0.70 10.27 -7.86
C ARG A 188 -1.49 9.15 -8.50
N LEU A 189 -0.87 7.97 -8.71
CA LEU A 189 -1.55 6.81 -9.26
C LEU A 189 -2.80 6.47 -8.46
N PHE A 190 -2.68 6.41 -7.13
CA PHE A 190 -3.81 6.17 -6.24
C PHE A 190 -4.92 7.20 -6.42
N SER A 191 -4.58 8.50 -6.41
CA SER A 191 -5.59 9.55 -6.59
C SER A 191 -6.24 9.51 -7.98
N VAL A 192 -5.48 9.27 -9.04
CA VAL A 192 -6.00 9.19 -10.41
C VAL A 192 -6.93 7.99 -10.53
N ALA A 193 -6.51 6.81 -10.08
CA ALA A 193 -7.33 5.61 -10.09
C ALA A 193 -8.67 5.85 -9.37
N PHE A 194 -8.62 6.46 -8.17
CA PHE A 194 -9.80 6.78 -7.39
C PHE A 194 -10.77 7.75 -8.13
N PHE A 195 -10.28 8.87 -8.67
CA PHE A 195 -11.15 9.85 -9.34
C PHE A 195 -11.63 9.41 -10.73
N VAL A 196 -10.82 8.65 -11.48
CA VAL A 196 -11.25 8.04 -12.74
C VAL A 196 -12.36 7.03 -12.46
N GLN A 197 -12.22 6.20 -11.43
CA GLN A 197 -13.25 5.26 -11.03
C GLN A 197 -14.55 5.97 -10.60
N LEU A 198 -14.46 7.05 -9.81
CA LEU A 198 -15.62 7.89 -9.49
C LEU A 198 -16.30 8.42 -10.76
N ALA A 199 -15.51 9.00 -11.68
CA ALA A 199 -16.05 9.61 -12.89
C ALA A 199 -16.76 8.58 -13.78
N LEU A 200 -16.18 7.39 -13.94
CA LEU A 200 -16.82 6.27 -14.65
C LEU A 200 -18.10 5.81 -13.96
N GLY A 201 -18.08 5.70 -12.63
CA GLY A 201 -19.27 5.38 -11.83
C GLY A 201 -20.40 6.39 -12.02
N LEU A 202 -20.09 7.68 -11.99
CA LEU A 202 -21.03 8.79 -12.23
C LEU A 202 -21.52 8.87 -13.68
N ALA A 203 -20.71 8.45 -14.65
CA ALA A 203 -21.07 8.41 -16.07
C ALA A 203 -22.02 7.25 -16.43
N GLY A 204 -22.49 6.47 -15.44
CA GLY A 204 -23.46 5.38 -15.63
C GLY A 204 -22.85 3.98 -15.61
N TYR A 205 -21.53 3.83 -15.47
CA TYR A 205 -20.90 2.52 -15.31
C TYR A 205 -20.97 2.05 -13.86
N GLY A 206 -22.16 1.65 -13.41
CA GLY A 206 -22.45 1.24 -12.02
C GLY A 206 -21.54 0.13 -11.48
N LEU A 207 -20.89 -0.66 -12.34
CA LEU A 207 -19.86 -1.65 -11.98
C LEU A 207 -18.65 -1.04 -11.26
N PHE A 208 -18.42 0.27 -11.38
CA PHE A 208 -17.34 0.98 -10.69
C PHE A 208 -17.75 1.56 -9.33
N LEU A 209 -19.05 1.60 -9.01
CA LEU A 209 -19.55 2.00 -7.70
C LEU A 209 -19.72 0.78 -6.80
N MET A 210 -19.39 0.89 -5.51
CA MET A 210 -19.62 -0.22 -4.56
C MET A 210 -21.05 -0.25 -4.04
N THR A 211 -21.69 0.91 -3.93
CA THR A 211 -23.05 1.09 -3.43
C THR A 211 -23.82 2.00 -4.37
N GLY A 212 -25.12 1.77 -4.56
CA GLY A 212 -25.99 2.68 -5.33
C GLY A 212 -26.15 4.08 -4.73
N ASN A 213 -25.49 4.38 -3.60
CA ASN A 213 -25.49 5.68 -2.94
C ASN A 213 -24.21 6.45 -3.26
N LEU A 214 -24.36 7.69 -3.74
CA LEU A 214 -23.24 8.56 -4.06
C LEU A 214 -22.49 9.01 -2.79
N HIS A 215 -21.27 8.52 -2.59
CA HIS A 215 -20.35 9.03 -1.58
C HIS A 215 -19.49 10.13 -2.18
N LEU A 216 -19.79 11.38 -1.83
CA LEU A 216 -19.02 12.54 -2.29
C LEU A 216 -17.56 12.43 -1.76
N PRO A 217 -16.55 12.32 -2.64
CA PRO A 217 -15.20 12.11 -2.18
C PRO A 217 -14.55 13.45 -1.91
N VAL A 218 -14.89 14.03 -0.76
CA VAL A 218 -14.24 15.22 -0.20
C VAL A 218 -13.73 14.81 1.18
N PRO A 219 -12.47 15.10 1.58
CA PRO A 219 -11.90 14.51 2.80
C PRO A 219 -12.70 14.90 4.03
N GLY A 220 -13.22 16.13 4.08
CA GLY A 220 -14.12 16.58 5.15
C GLY A 220 -15.37 15.73 5.32
N MET A 221 -15.85 15.06 4.27
CA MET A 221 -17.05 14.21 4.31
C MET A 221 -16.85 12.91 5.08
N ILE A 222 -15.59 12.49 5.29
CA ILE A 222 -15.29 11.34 6.16
C ILE A 222 -15.86 11.57 7.56
N LEU A 223 -15.84 12.80 8.06
CA LEU A 223 -16.40 13.15 9.38
C LEU A 223 -17.73 13.88 9.29
N ALA A 224 -17.91 14.77 8.31
CA ALA A 224 -19.14 15.55 8.16
C ALA A 224 -20.36 14.69 7.80
N ALA A 225 -20.19 13.67 6.94
CA ALA A 225 -21.32 12.90 6.47
C ALA A 225 -21.95 12.00 7.55
N PRO A 226 -21.18 11.31 8.42
CA PRO A 226 -21.74 10.59 9.56
C PRO A 226 -22.40 11.50 10.60
N LEU A 227 -21.87 12.71 10.82
CA LEU A 227 -22.47 13.66 11.74
C LEU A 227 -23.85 14.13 11.26
N TYR A 228 -23.97 14.45 9.97
CA TYR A 228 -25.24 14.85 9.36
C TYR A 228 -26.23 13.68 9.28
N ARG A 229 -25.80 12.51 8.77
CA ARG A 229 -26.70 11.35 8.54
C ARG A 229 -27.00 10.53 9.79
N GLY A 230 -26.16 10.60 10.83
CA GLY A 230 -26.27 9.75 12.02
C GLY A 230 -25.89 8.28 11.79
N GLY A 231 -25.16 7.98 10.72
CA GLY A 231 -24.74 6.61 10.36
C GLY A 231 -23.60 6.60 9.34
N GLY A 232 -23.18 5.42 8.88
CA GLY A 232 -22.12 5.29 7.88
C GLY A 232 -20.69 5.42 8.44
N LEU A 233 -20.40 4.70 9.52
CA LEU A 233 -19.11 4.75 10.24
C LEU A 233 -17.94 4.04 9.53
N PHE A 234 -18.20 3.35 8.41
CA PHE A 234 -17.17 2.60 7.68
C PHE A 234 -15.96 3.47 7.30
N MET A 235 -16.17 4.65 6.69
CA MET A 235 -15.09 5.56 6.30
C MET A 235 -14.32 6.13 7.50
N PRO A 236 -14.97 6.64 8.57
CA PRO A 236 -14.29 7.00 9.82
C PRO A 236 -13.45 5.87 10.42
N ILE A 237 -13.97 4.63 10.45
CA ILE A 237 -13.26 3.48 11.01
C ILE A 237 -12.05 3.14 10.15
N LEU A 238 -12.22 3.08 8.82
CA LEU A 238 -11.13 2.83 7.88
C LEU A 238 -10.04 3.90 8.00
N PHE A 239 -10.42 5.18 8.07
CA PHE A 239 -9.51 6.28 8.31
C PHE A 239 -8.81 6.16 9.67
N GLY A 240 -9.55 5.88 10.74
CA GLY A 240 -9.02 5.73 12.10
C GLY A 240 -7.99 4.61 12.18
N VAL A 241 -8.34 3.39 11.75
CA VAL A 241 -7.43 2.23 11.75
C VAL A 241 -6.20 2.50 10.88
N SER A 242 -6.37 3.08 9.70
CA SER A 242 -5.24 3.38 8.83
C SER A 242 -4.31 4.45 9.40
N VAL A 243 -4.83 5.45 10.10
CA VAL A 243 -4.01 6.44 10.83
C VAL A 243 -3.34 5.84 12.06
N LEU A 244 -3.99 4.93 12.79
CA LEU A 244 -3.36 4.24 13.92
C LEU A 244 -2.17 3.38 13.47
N LEU A 245 -2.28 2.77 12.28
CA LEU A 245 -1.20 2.00 11.67
C LEU A 245 -0.10 2.88 11.10
N ALA A 246 -0.41 3.80 10.18
CA ALA A 246 0.59 4.58 9.44
C ALA A 246 1.00 5.90 10.12
N GLY A 247 0.26 6.34 11.14
CA GLY A 247 0.36 7.67 11.70
C GLY A 247 -0.07 8.76 10.70
N ALA A 248 0.53 9.94 10.83
CA ALA A 248 0.29 11.07 9.93
C ALA A 248 0.72 10.81 8.47
N ALA A 249 1.42 9.70 8.18
CA ALA A 249 1.79 9.29 6.83
C ALA A 249 0.61 8.99 5.92
N TRP A 250 -0.57 8.71 6.49
CA TRP A 250 -1.81 8.61 5.72
C TRP A 250 -2.00 9.86 4.83
N CYS A 251 -1.75 11.06 5.38
CA CYS A 251 -1.89 12.32 4.65
C CYS A 251 -0.89 12.51 3.51
N SER A 252 0.22 11.76 3.48
CA SER A 252 1.27 11.89 2.45
C SER A 252 1.45 10.66 1.56
N HIS A 253 0.63 9.62 1.75
CA HIS A 253 0.67 8.36 1.00
C HIS A 253 -0.71 7.87 0.52
N LEU A 254 -1.78 8.12 1.29
CA LEU A 254 -3.10 7.52 1.07
C LEU A 254 -4.21 8.57 0.86
N CYS A 255 -3.99 9.82 1.24
CA CYS A 255 -4.98 10.87 1.03
C CYS A 255 -5.05 11.27 -0.45
N TYR A 256 -6.12 10.95 -1.15
CA TYR A 256 -6.31 11.26 -2.57
C TYR A 256 -6.33 12.77 -2.89
N PHE A 257 -6.53 13.66 -1.90
CA PHE A 257 -6.40 15.11 -2.11
C PHE A 257 -5.02 15.68 -1.84
N GLY A 258 -4.31 15.17 -0.83
CA GLY A 258 -3.03 15.76 -0.41
C GLY A 258 -1.97 15.74 -1.51
N VAL A 259 -2.11 14.82 -2.48
CA VAL A 259 -1.17 14.71 -3.60
C VAL A 259 -1.24 15.94 -4.48
N TRP A 260 -2.44 16.44 -4.82
CA TRP A 260 -2.61 17.62 -5.66
C TRP A 260 -1.98 18.85 -5.02
N ASP A 261 -2.15 18.99 -3.71
CA ASP A 261 -1.55 20.06 -2.91
C ASP A 261 -0.02 20.01 -2.93
N THR A 262 0.55 18.83 -2.71
CA THR A 262 2.01 18.63 -2.71
C THR A 262 2.60 18.82 -4.11
N VAL A 263 1.89 18.38 -5.15
CA VAL A 263 2.29 18.55 -6.55
C VAL A 263 2.24 20.02 -6.96
N ALA A 264 1.19 20.74 -6.57
CA ALA A 264 1.07 22.18 -6.75
C ALA A 264 2.24 22.93 -6.09
N ALA A 265 2.60 22.55 -4.87
CA ALA A 265 3.76 23.10 -4.17
C ALA A 265 5.10 22.74 -4.83
N SER A 266 5.18 21.62 -5.57
CA SER A 266 6.44 21.07 -6.08
C SER A 266 7.14 21.94 -7.13
N GLY A 267 6.40 22.84 -7.80
CA GLY A 267 6.96 23.78 -8.78
C GLY A 267 7.78 24.93 -8.19
N ARG A 268 7.81 25.08 -6.85
CA ARG A 268 8.61 26.09 -6.16
C ARG A 268 9.49 25.46 -5.07
N LYS A 269 10.50 26.22 -4.64
CA LYS A 269 11.32 25.91 -3.46
C LYS A 269 10.40 25.84 -2.23
N ALA A 270 10.68 24.91 -1.32
CA ALA A 270 9.90 24.82 -0.08
C ALA A 270 10.21 26.04 0.79
N VAL A 271 9.19 26.83 1.10
CA VAL A 271 9.29 27.98 2.01
C VAL A 271 8.46 27.68 3.25
N PRO A 272 8.98 27.97 4.46
CA PRO A 272 8.19 27.81 5.68
C PRO A 272 6.84 28.54 5.56
N PRO A 273 5.72 27.86 5.84
CA PRO A 273 4.40 28.47 5.74
C PRO A 273 4.24 29.59 6.79
N PRO A 274 3.51 30.67 6.47
CA PRO A 274 3.15 31.70 7.44
C PRO A 274 2.44 31.12 8.69
N ARG A 275 2.75 31.66 9.87
CA ARG A 275 2.20 31.15 11.15
C ARG A 275 0.67 31.20 11.22
N TRP A 276 0.03 32.19 10.60
CA TRP A 276 -1.44 32.32 10.60
C TRP A 276 -2.15 31.12 9.95
N MET A 277 -1.51 30.44 8.98
CA MET A 277 -2.09 29.26 8.33
C MET A 277 -2.38 28.15 9.34
N SER A 278 -1.48 27.93 10.29
CA SER A 278 -1.66 26.93 11.35
C SER A 278 -2.84 27.25 12.29
N ARG A 279 -3.21 28.54 12.41
CA ARG A 279 -4.35 29.00 13.22
C ARG A 279 -5.69 28.85 12.52
N LEU A 280 -5.71 28.82 11.18
CA LEU A 280 -6.95 28.59 10.42
C LEU A 280 -7.42 27.13 10.50
N ARG A 281 -6.49 26.19 10.59
CA ARG A 281 -6.81 24.76 10.62
C ARG A 281 -7.80 24.35 11.72
N PRO A 282 -7.66 24.76 13.00
CA PRO A 282 -8.66 24.48 14.02
C PRO A 282 -10.00 25.19 13.75
N VAL A 283 -10.01 26.36 13.12
CA VAL A 283 -11.26 27.04 12.71
C VAL A 283 -12.02 26.20 11.68
N PHE A 284 -11.34 25.74 10.62
CA PHE A 284 -11.95 24.85 9.63
C PHE A 284 -12.39 23.51 10.23
N PHE A 285 -11.66 22.99 11.22
CA PHE A 285 -12.09 21.80 11.97
C PHE A 285 -13.37 22.05 12.76
N GLY A 286 -13.47 23.17 13.48
CA GLY A 286 -14.70 23.57 14.17
C GLY A 286 -15.88 23.73 13.22
N LEU A 287 -15.69 24.42 12.09
CA LEU A 287 -16.72 24.58 11.05
C LEU A 287 -17.16 23.23 10.47
N MET A 288 -16.23 22.31 10.22
CA MET A 288 -16.55 20.97 9.72
C MET A 288 -17.43 20.16 10.69
N LEU A 289 -17.34 20.39 12.00
CA LEU A 289 -18.21 19.74 12.98
C LEU A 289 -19.54 20.48 13.15
N ALA A 290 -19.49 21.81 13.24
CA ALA A 290 -20.65 22.65 13.52
C ALA A 290 -21.66 22.67 12.36
N VAL A 291 -21.21 22.86 11.12
CA VAL A 291 -22.12 23.01 9.96
C VAL A 291 -23.00 21.76 9.74
N PRO A 292 -22.45 20.53 9.70
CA PRO A 292 -23.28 19.32 9.55
C PRO A 292 -24.22 19.08 10.72
N ALA A 293 -23.79 19.42 11.95
CA ALA A 293 -24.63 19.30 13.14
C ALA A 293 -25.81 20.27 13.09
N VAL A 294 -25.57 21.55 12.75
CA VAL A 294 -26.61 22.56 12.59
C VAL A 294 -27.60 22.17 11.48
N LEU A 295 -27.09 21.73 10.31
CA LEU A 295 -27.94 21.27 9.20
C LEU A 295 -28.82 20.08 9.58
N ARG A 296 -28.32 19.18 10.43
CA ARG A 296 -29.11 18.06 10.95
C ARG A 296 -30.19 18.53 11.92
N LEU A 297 -29.82 19.39 12.88
CA LEU A 297 -30.75 19.90 13.88
C LEU A 297 -31.84 20.78 13.27
N SER A 298 -31.56 21.48 12.17
CA SER A 298 -32.54 22.28 11.44
C SER A 298 -33.43 21.48 10.49
N GLY A 299 -33.22 20.16 10.36
CA GLY A 299 -33.96 19.33 9.40
C GLY A 299 -33.69 19.67 7.93
N ALA A 300 -32.54 20.28 7.62
CA ALA A 300 -32.24 20.74 6.27
C ALA A 300 -32.24 19.57 5.26
N PRO A 301 -32.79 19.75 4.04
CA PRO A 301 -32.79 18.71 3.02
C PRO A 301 -31.37 18.25 2.64
N THR A 302 -31.20 16.96 2.32
CA THR A 302 -29.91 16.39 1.95
C THR A 302 -29.29 17.07 0.73
N GLY A 303 -30.11 17.56 -0.21
CA GLY A 303 -29.65 18.33 -1.37
C GLY A 303 -28.87 19.58 -0.97
N VAL A 304 -29.29 20.31 0.07
CA VAL A 304 -28.61 21.51 0.57
C VAL A 304 -27.25 21.14 1.19
N ALA A 305 -27.21 20.07 2.00
CA ALA A 305 -25.98 19.59 2.61
C ALA A 305 -24.95 19.14 1.56
N VAL A 306 -25.40 18.45 0.51
CA VAL A 306 -24.56 18.03 -0.62
C VAL A 306 -24.08 19.23 -1.43
N ALA A 307 -24.96 20.19 -1.74
CA ALA A 307 -24.62 21.40 -2.49
C ALA A 307 -23.57 22.25 -1.75
N LEU A 308 -23.74 22.45 -0.44
CA LEU A 308 -22.76 23.16 0.40
C LEU A 308 -21.41 22.43 0.44
N GLY A 309 -21.42 21.11 0.61
CA GLY A 309 -20.20 20.29 0.58
C GLY A 309 -19.47 20.36 -0.77
N LEU A 310 -20.22 20.32 -1.87
CA LEU A 310 -19.71 20.48 -3.23
C LEU A 310 -19.13 21.87 -3.46
N ALA A 311 -19.87 22.93 -3.13
CA ALA A 311 -19.43 24.31 -3.28
C ALA A 311 -18.15 24.58 -2.49
N LEU A 312 -18.07 24.07 -1.25
CA LEU A 312 -16.87 24.19 -0.42
C LEU A 312 -15.67 23.48 -1.06
N GLY A 313 -15.88 22.28 -1.61
CA GLY A 313 -14.85 21.55 -2.37
C GLY A 313 -14.38 22.33 -3.60
N LEU A 314 -15.32 22.71 -4.47
CA LEU A 314 -15.07 23.43 -5.72
C LEU A 314 -14.39 24.79 -5.52
N LEU A 315 -14.66 25.49 -4.42
CA LEU A 315 -14.10 26.81 -4.14
C LEU A 315 -12.77 26.75 -3.37
N LEU A 316 -12.67 25.93 -2.32
CA LEU A 316 -11.47 25.88 -1.49
C LEU A 316 -10.30 25.15 -2.16
N LEU A 317 -10.57 24.19 -3.06
CA LEU A 317 -9.51 23.43 -3.73
C LEU A 317 -8.68 24.30 -4.68
N PRO A 318 -9.25 25.06 -5.64
CA PRO A 318 -8.47 25.93 -6.51
C PRO A 318 -7.68 26.98 -5.73
N VAL A 319 -8.32 27.63 -4.76
CA VAL A 319 -7.68 28.66 -3.92
C VAL A 319 -6.48 28.06 -3.18
N ALA A 320 -6.65 26.89 -2.56
CA ALA A 320 -5.56 26.25 -1.84
C ALA A 320 -4.44 25.77 -2.78
N VAL A 321 -4.77 25.28 -3.97
CA VAL A 321 -3.78 24.92 -5.01
C VAL A 321 -2.98 26.14 -5.46
N LEU A 322 -3.62 27.29 -5.67
CA LEU A 322 -2.95 28.54 -6.03
C LEU A 322 -2.02 29.03 -4.91
N LEU A 323 -2.48 28.97 -3.65
CA LEU A 323 -1.65 29.31 -2.49
C LEU A 323 -0.46 28.36 -2.36
N SER A 324 -0.65 27.05 -2.57
CA SER A 324 0.43 26.07 -2.52
C SER A 324 1.48 26.27 -3.60
N ARG A 325 1.05 26.65 -4.83
CA ARG A 325 1.96 27.10 -5.89
C ARG A 325 2.74 28.36 -5.51
N ARG A 326 2.08 29.33 -4.86
CA ARG A 326 2.69 30.60 -4.45
C ARG A 326 3.74 30.42 -3.36
N TYR A 327 3.43 29.65 -2.31
CA TYR A 327 4.30 29.49 -1.14
C TYR A 327 5.26 28.28 -1.23
N GLY A 328 5.08 27.36 -2.19
CA GLY A 328 5.89 26.15 -2.27
C GLY A 328 5.69 25.18 -1.10
N SER A 329 4.61 25.36 -0.34
CA SER A 329 4.21 24.56 0.82
C SER A 329 2.83 23.97 0.60
N ALA A 330 2.49 22.89 1.31
CA ALA A 330 1.21 22.19 1.21
C ALA A 330 0.11 22.97 1.96
N CYS A 331 -0.28 24.14 1.46
CA CYS A 331 -1.16 25.09 2.13
C CYS A 331 -2.56 24.52 2.40
N TYR A 332 -3.13 23.69 1.49
CA TYR A 332 -4.41 23.02 1.76
C TYR A 332 -4.28 22.13 2.99
N CYS A 333 -3.25 21.28 3.03
CA CYS A 333 -3.03 20.35 4.13
C CYS A 333 -2.74 21.07 5.46
N LEU A 334 -2.09 22.25 5.41
CA LEU A 334 -1.67 23.00 6.58
C LEU A 334 -2.74 23.93 7.16
N ALA A 335 -3.55 24.55 6.30
CA ALA A 335 -4.48 25.61 6.71
C ALA A 335 -5.96 25.21 6.63
N VAL A 336 -6.32 24.40 5.63
CA VAL A 336 -7.72 24.17 5.27
C VAL A 336 -8.19 22.79 5.70
N CYS A 337 -7.39 21.75 5.46
CA CYS A 337 -7.80 20.36 5.66
C CYS A 337 -7.94 20.02 7.16
N PRO A 338 -9.18 19.79 7.64
CA PRO A 338 -9.45 19.45 9.03
C PRO A 338 -8.99 18.02 9.36
N LEU A 339 -9.08 17.09 8.39
CA LEU A 339 -8.63 15.71 8.58
C LEU A 339 -7.15 15.59 8.86
N GLY A 340 -6.32 16.48 8.31
CA GLY A 340 -4.91 16.43 8.62
C GLY A 340 -4.60 16.81 10.08
N LEU A 341 -5.48 17.60 10.74
CA LEU A 341 -5.35 17.86 12.19
C LEU A 341 -5.65 16.59 12.98
N VAL A 342 -6.74 15.90 12.61
CA VAL A 342 -7.14 14.61 13.19
C VAL A 342 -6.04 13.56 12.98
N ALA A 343 -5.49 13.45 11.77
CA ALA A 343 -4.42 12.52 11.45
C ALA A 343 -3.13 12.82 12.25
N ASN A 344 -2.77 14.09 12.42
CA ASN A 344 -1.61 14.47 13.22
C ASN A 344 -1.82 14.21 14.72
N TRP A 345 -3.06 14.30 15.21
CA TRP A 345 -3.39 14.03 16.60
C TRP A 345 -3.47 12.53 16.89
N LEU A 346 -4.31 11.80 16.14
CA LEU A 346 -4.43 10.33 16.25
C LEU A 346 -3.11 9.62 15.93
N GLY A 347 -2.33 10.15 14.97
CA GLY A 347 -1.03 9.61 14.61
C GLY A 347 0.02 9.66 15.71
N LYS A 348 -0.22 10.38 16.82
CA LYS A 348 0.62 10.31 18.03
C LYS A 348 0.51 8.95 18.73
N ILE A 349 -0.53 8.17 18.47
CA ILE A 349 -0.68 6.82 19.04
C ILE A 349 0.19 5.82 18.26
N ALA A 350 0.31 6.02 16.94
CA ALA A 350 1.15 5.17 16.08
C ALA A 350 2.62 5.16 16.55
N PRO A 351 3.38 4.07 16.36
CA PRO A 351 4.74 3.93 16.87
C PRO A 351 5.77 4.81 16.13
N TRP A 352 5.48 5.26 14.92
CA TRP A 352 6.48 5.83 14.02
C TRP A 352 6.85 7.28 14.37
N ARG A 353 8.14 7.56 14.54
CA ARG A 353 8.66 8.92 14.75
C ARG A 353 9.89 9.17 13.89
N ILE A 354 10.07 10.41 13.42
CA ILE A 354 11.35 10.89 12.88
C ILE A 354 12.10 11.60 14.00
N ARG A 355 13.35 11.20 14.26
CA ARG A 355 14.21 11.78 15.29
C ARG A 355 15.57 12.13 14.73
N ARG A 356 16.18 13.17 15.32
CA ARG A 356 17.59 13.50 15.10
C ARG A 356 18.45 12.42 15.75
N THR A 357 19.55 12.07 15.09
CA THR A 357 20.61 11.21 15.64
C THR A 357 21.83 12.05 15.95
N ASP A 358 22.78 11.48 16.69
CA ASP A 358 24.03 12.18 17.05
C ASP A 358 24.92 12.47 15.84
N ALA A 359 24.69 11.80 14.71
CA ALA A 359 25.37 12.06 13.44
C ALA A 359 24.90 13.36 12.72
N CYS A 360 23.98 14.12 13.32
CA CYS A 360 23.45 15.34 12.72
C CYS A 360 24.45 16.51 12.78
N MET A 361 24.96 16.91 11.62
CA MET A 361 25.88 18.06 11.46
C MET A 361 25.19 19.42 11.33
N HIS A 362 23.90 19.54 11.65
CA HIS A 362 23.15 20.80 11.55
C HIS A 362 23.22 21.51 10.18
N CYS A 363 23.38 20.78 9.07
CA CYS A 363 23.51 21.34 7.72
C CYS A 363 22.22 21.95 7.12
N LEU A 364 21.09 21.85 7.84
CA LEU A 364 19.77 22.40 7.47
C LEU A 364 19.19 21.92 6.13
N ALA A 365 19.78 20.91 5.47
CA ALA A 365 19.29 20.38 4.20
C ALA A 365 17.85 19.86 4.27
N CYS A 366 17.49 19.22 5.40
CA CYS A 366 16.15 18.68 5.65
C CYS A 366 15.05 19.75 5.74
N ILE A 367 15.39 20.97 6.15
CA ILE A 367 14.45 22.10 6.24
C ILE A 367 14.04 22.54 4.82
N ARG A 368 15.02 22.60 3.90
CA ARG A 368 14.80 23.06 2.51
C ARG A 368 13.89 22.16 1.67
N VAL A 369 13.59 20.95 2.13
CA VAL A 369 12.66 20.02 1.47
C VAL A 369 11.33 19.84 2.23
N CYS A 370 11.20 20.40 3.43
CA CYS A 370 10.01 20.22 4.25
C CYS A 370 8.87 21.14 3.79
N ARG A 371 7.96 20.62 2.96
CA ARG A 371 6.78 21.36 2.47
C ARG A 371 5.64 21.55 3.49
N TYR A 372 5.80 20.97 4.67
CA TYR A 372 4.83 21.06 5.77
C TYR A 372 5.29 22.00 6.89
N GLY A 373 6.43 22.67 6.73
CA GLY A 373 6.97 23.58 7.76
C GLY A 373 7.26 22.90 9.10
N ALA A 374 7.39 21.56 9.12
CA ALA A 374 7.56 20.80 10.36
C ALA A 374 9.01 20.77 10.84
N LEU A 375 9.98 21.08 9.97
CA LEU A 375 11.39 21.19 10.32
C LEU A 375 11.80 22.66 10.30
N THR A 376 12.26 23.15 11.44
CA THR A 376 12.87 24.47 11.63
C THR A 376 14.19 24.31 12.38
N PRO A 377 15.07 25.32 12.41
CA PRO A 377 16.31 25.23 13.17
C PRO A 377 16.08 24.91 14.65
N GLU A 378 15.03 25.47 15.26
CA GLU A 378 14.65 25.24 16.66
C GLU A 378 14.19 23.79 16.87
N ARG A 379 13.32 23.28 15.99
CA ARG A 379 12.85 21.89 16.03
C ARG A 379 13.98 20.88 15.82
N LEU A 380 14.97 21.23 15.00
CA LEU A 380 16.15 20.40 14.81
C LEU A 380 16.99 20.33 16.10
N LYS A 381 17.15 21.45 16.82
CA LYS A 381 17.79 21.47 18.15
C LYS A 381 17.02 20.63 19.18
N GLU A 382 15.68 20.68 19.17
CA GLU A 382 14.82 19.81 19.99
C GLU A 382 14.86 18.31 19.60
N GLY A 383 15.55 17.97 18.49
CA GLY A 383 15.70 16.60 18.02
C GLY A 383 14.43 15.98 17.41
N ARG A 384 13.40 16.77 17.11
CA ARG A 384 12.12 16.27 16.59
C ARG A 384 11.40 17.25 15.66
N PRO A 385 10.71 16.77 14.62
CA PRO A 385 9.82 17.61 13.83
C PRO A 385 8.66 18.18 14.67
N GLY A 386 8.13 19.31 14.23
CA GLY A 386 6.91 19.92 14.75
C GLY A 386 5.64 19.12 14.43
N PRO A 387 4.49 19.50 15.01
CA PRO A 387 3.22 18.77 14.94
C PRO A 387 2.59 18.74 13.54
N GLY A 388 3.11 19.52 12.59
CA GLY A 388 2.71 19.47 11.17
C GLY A 388 3.33 18.32 10.37
N CYS A 389 4.23 17.52 10.96
CA CYS A 389 4.94 16.46 10.24
C CYS A 389 3.99 15.35 9.80
N THR A 390 3.92 15.12 8.49
CA THR A 390 3.15 14.03 7.88
C THR A 390 3.95 12.75 7.72
N LEU A 391 5.15 12.63 8.29
CA LEU A 391 6.01 11.44 8.16
C LEU A 391 6.29 11.02 6.69
N CYS A 392 6.30 11.99 5.75
CA CYS A 392 6.53 11.73 4.32
C CYS A 392 7.94 11.23 3.97
N ARG A 393 8.89 11.33 4.92
CA ARG A 393 10.30 10.91 4.80
C ARG A 393 11.16 11.66 3.77
N ASP A 394 10.64 12.69 3.10
CA ASP A 394 11.44 13.47 2.14
C ASP A 394 12.67 14.13 2.80
N CYS A 395 12.63 14.39 4.10
CA CYS A 395 13.81 14.86 4.86
C CYS A 395 14.93 13.82 4.98
N LEU A 396 14.61 12.52 4.96
CA LEU A 396 15.58 11.44 5.06
C LEU A 396 16.37 11.26 3.75
N SER A 397 15.76 11.55 2.60
CA SER A 397 16.43 11.43 1.29
C SER A 397 17.55 12.44 1.10
N VAL A 398 17.48 13.60 1.75
CA VAL A 398 18.53 14.63 1.67
C VAL A 398 19.53 14.55 2.82
N CYS A 399 19.31 13.67 3.80
CA CYS A 399 20.16 13.55 4.98
C CYS A 399 21.33 12.58 4.73
N ARG A 400 22.40 13.09 4.12
CA ARG A 400 23.59 12.28 3.75
C ARG A 400 24.36 11.71 4.93
N HIS A 401 24.34 12.40 6.07
CA HIS A 401 25.10 12.00 7.28
C HIS A 401 24.34 11.02 8.18
N GLY A 402 23.11 10.62 7.83
CA GLY A 402 22.29 9.80 8.71
C GLY A 402 21.83 10.51 10.00
N GLY A 403 21.89 11.85 10.01
CA GLY A 403 21.47 12.72 11.13
C GLY A 403 19.97 12.71 11.44
N LEU A 404 19.15 12.02 10.64
CA LEU A 404 17.73 11.78 10.87
C LEU A 404 17.41 10.30 10.62
N ALA A 405 16.57 9.72 11.45
CA ALA A 405 16.13 8.33 11.34
C ALA A 405 14.65 8.16 11.67
N VAL A 406 14.04 7.12 11.10
CA VAL A 406 12.76 6.59 11.58
C VAL A 406 13.01 5.77 12.84
N THR A 407 12.17 5.96 13.85
CA THR A 407 12.28 5.38 15.19
C THR A 407 10.94 4.78 15.62
N LEU A 408 10.98 3.80 16.51
CA LEU A 408 9.82 3.16 17.13
C LEU A 408 9.61 3.74 18.53
N TYR A 409 8.47 4.39 18.76
CA TYR A 409 8.16 5.14 19.98
C TYR A 409 9.27 6.14 20.37
N GLY A 410 10.02 6.65 19.38
CA GLY A 410 11.15 7.57 19.58
C GLY A 410 12.50 6.91 19.84
N LYS A 411 12.57 5.57 19.95
CA LYS A 411 13.82 4.81 20.11
C LYS A 411 14.36 4.35 18.75
N THR A 412 15.67 4.46 18.56
CA THR A 412 16.36 3.98 17.35
C THR A 412 16.28 2.46 17.29
N CYS A 413 15.94 1.93 16.12
CA CYS A 413 15.89 0.49 15.86
C CYS A 413 16.24 0.26 14.39
N GLY A 414 17.16 -0.67 14.11
CA GLY A 414 17.65 -0.93 12.75
C GLY A 414 16.55 -1.37 11.78
N ALA A 415 15.45 -1.95 12.28
CA ALA A 415 14.32 -2.38 11.47
C ALA A 415 13.21 -1.33 11.33
N ALA A 416 13.22 -0.24 12.11
CA ALA A 416 12.10 0.71 12.18
C ALA A 416 11.72 1.29 10.81
N GLU A 417 12.71 1.74 10.04
CA GLU A 417 12.46 2.30 8.71
C GLU A 417 11.93 1.24 7.74
N SER A 418 12.52 0.04 7.76
CA SER A 418 12.12 -1.08 6.91
C SER A 418 10.69 -1.54 7.19
N SER A 419 10.33 -1.75 8.45
CA SER A 419 8.98 -2.12 8.86
C SER A 419 7.96 -1.05 8.47
N PHE A 420 8.32 0.23 8.62
CA PHE A 420 7.47 1.33 8.20
C PHE A 420 7.23 1.36 6.68
N VAL A 421 8.28 1.13 5.87
CA VAL A 421 8.16 1.04 4.41
C VAL A 421 7.27 -0.13 4.00
N VAL A 422 7.45 -1.30 4.61
CA VAL A 422 6.65 -2.49 4.33
C VAL A 422 5.18 -2.20 4.63
N LEU A 423 4.88 -1.65 5.80
CA LEU A 423 3.53 -1.25 6.18
C LEU A 423 2.92 -0.27 5.17
N LEU A 424 3.62 0.80 4.81
CA LEU A 424 3.12 1.79 3.85
C LEU A 424 2.88 1.19 2.46
N SER A 425 3.73 0.24 2.05
CA SER A 425 3.63 -0.43 0.75
C SER A 425 2.44 -1.39 0.71
N ILE A 426 2.21 -2.14 1.78
CA ILE A 426 1.02 -2.98 1.95
C ILE A 426 -0.23 -2.12 1.96
N MET A 427 -0.29 -1.08 2.80
CA MET A 427 -1.46 -0.22 2.90
C MET A 427 -1.77 0.49 1.58
N HIS A 428 -0.78 1.07 0.92
CA HIS A 428 -0.99 1.68 -0.40
C HIS A 428 -1.56 0.68 -1.41
N THR A 429 -1.04 -0.54 -1.43
CA THR A 429 -1.47 -1.55 -2.38
C THR A 429 -2.86 -2.09 -2.08
N VAL A 430 -3.16 -2.36 -0.81
CA VAL A 430 -4.50 -2.79 -0.37
C VAL A 430 -5.52 -1.70 -0.69
N PHE A 431 -5.20 -0.44 -0.37
CA PHE A 431 -6.04 0.69 -0.74
C PHE A 431 -6.16 0.79 -2.26
N LEU A 432 -5.11 0.62 -3.06
CA LEU A 432 -5.25 0.69 -4.51
C LEU A 432 -6.09 -0.45 -5.10
N ALA A 433 -5.95 -1.67 -4.57
CA ALA A 433 -6.67 -2.86 -5.06
C ALA A 433 -8.16 -2.85 -4.67
N VAL A 434 -8.46 -2.29 -3.48
CA VAL A 434 -9.79 -2.27 -2.88
C VAL A 434 -10.49 -0.91 -3.01
N ALA A 435 -9.75 0.20 -3.23
CA ALA A 435 -10.33 1.55 -3.26
C ALA A 435 -11.34 1.65 -4.37
N ARG A 436 -12.58 1.77 -3.95
CA ARG A 436 -13.75 2.03 -4.76
C ARG A 436 -14.52 3.18 -4.16
N VAL A 437 -15.32 3.82 -5.00
CA VAL A 437 -16.22 4.90 -4.62
C VAL A 437 -17.64 4.39 -4.41
#